data_AF-A0A225LVS2-F1
#
_entry.id   AF-A0A225LVS2-F1
#
_cell.length_a   1.000
_cell.length_b   1.000
_cell.length_c   1.000
_cell.angle_alpha   90.00
_cell.angle_beta   90.00
_cell.angle_gamma   90.00
#
_symmetry.space_group_name_H-M   'P 1'
#
loop_
_entity.id
_entity.type
_entity.pdbx_description
1 polymer ?
#
loop_
_entity_poly.entity_id
_entity_poly.type
_entity_poly.pdbx_seq_one_letter_code
_entity_poly.pdbx_strand_id
1 'polypeptide(L)'
;MSNVAIIPQLNLPPALLEQFNALNGANDLDAGVSSGFPVISIRGAKWRIVEGGEERPIYIPNTQDLAPSIKVVLLRSNPAVSKTYYAGQYVEGTDAKPDCYSNDGVTPGADAPHPQHTNCAQCPMNAWGSKISPSGAKIKACADVRRVAILPAEDLEYSPILLRVPAASLGDLAAYGKALKQRGIPYAAVVTKLSFDADAAYPKIMFRFERVLTQEEMNAVAERISDPVVEDVLGLNPARGSAAATAEAQPPADQFGIPADAQAPAQTTEPVATAAEAQAPEQPASATEDKPKRTRSPRKGAFGSSVTPIPDAAEPAAQTEPVAEQTTAMSPAGVDDVMGDLDKALAAIQF
;
A
#
# COMPACT_ATOMS: atom_id res chain seq x y z
N MET A 1 -28.48 4.89 -18.66
CA MET A 1 -28.09 5.06 -20.07
C MET A 1 -27.52 6.46 -20.21
N SER A 2 -26.22 6.57 -20.50
CA SER A 2 -25.56 7.88 -20.62
C SER A 2 -25.85 8.48 -21.99
N ASN A 3 -26.28 9.74 -22.03
CA ASN A 3 -26.62 10.46 -23.26
C ASN A 3 -25.36 11.09 -23.88
N VAL A 4 -24.36 10.26 -24.21
CA VAL A 4 -23.11 10.69 -24.83
C VAL A 4 -23.33 10.83 -26.33
N ALA A 5 -23.15 12.05 -26.85
CA ALA A 5 -23.20 12.28 -28.29
C ALA A 5 -22.01 11.59 -28.98
N ILE A 6 -22.28 10.83 -30.03
CA ILE A 6 -21.22 10.30 -30.91
C ILE A 6 -20.73 11.46 -31.77
N ILE A 7 -19.60 12.07 -31.37
CA ILE A 7 -18.96 13.14 -32.12
C ILE A 7 -18.02 12.49 -33.16
N PRO A 8 -18.20 12.74 -34.48
CA PRO A 8 -17.28 12.24 -35.49
C PRO A 8 -15.93 12.96 -35.40
N GLN A 9 -14.86 12.35 -35.93
CA GLN A 9 -13.57 13.00 -36.03
C GLN A 9 -13.65 14.21 -36.97
N LEU A 10 -13.58 15.42 -36.41
CA LEU A 10 -13.65 16.69 -37.14
C LEU A 10 -12.24 17.26 -37.32
N ASN A 11 -11.79 17.37 -38.57
CA ASN A 11 -10.48 17.94 -38.89
C ASN A 11 -10.54 19.49 -38.88
N LEU A 12 -10.43 20.08 -37.68
CA LEU A 12 -10.40 21.53 -37.49
C LEU A 12 -9.05 22.12 -37.97
N PRO A 13 -9.03 23.29 -38.64
CA PRO A 13 -7.78 23.95 -39.03
C PRO A 13 -6.90 24.26 -37.79
N PRO A 14 -5.61 23.88 -37.76
CA PRO A 14 -4.76 24.03 -36.58
C PRO A 14 -4.70 25.46 -36.02
N ALA A 15 -4.55 26.46 -36.89
CA ALA A 15 -4.52 27.87 -36.50
C ALA A 15 -5.82 28.36 -35.85
N LEU A 16 -6.96 27.73 -36.14
CA LEU A 16 -8.25 28.03 -35.50
C LEU A 16 -8.35 27.31 -34.16
N LEU A 17 -7.90 26.06 -34.08
CA LEU A 17 -7.84 25.29 -32.82
C LEU A 17 -6.95 25.99 -31.77
N GLU A 18 -5.79 26.52 -32.18
CA GLU A 18 -4.92 27.33 -31.31
C GLU A 18 -5.61 28.60 -30.81
N GLN A 19 -6.37 29.29 -31.67
CA GLN A 19 -7.14 30.49 -31.27
C GLN A 19 -8.23 30.14 -30.25
N PHE A 20 -8.97 29.05 -30.42
CA PHE A 20 -9.98 28.62 -29.44
C PHE A 20 -9.35 28.11 -28.14
N ASN A 21 -8.23 27.37 -28.19
CA ASN A 21 -7.52 26.94 -26.99
C ASN A 21 -6.88 28.11 -26.22
N ALA A 22 -6.60 29.23 -26.88
CA ALA A 22 -6.15 30.47 -26.24
C ALA A 22 -7.30 31.28 -25.60
N LEU A 23 -8.57 30.93 -25.86
CA LEU A 23 -9.72 31.49 -25.13
C LEU A 23 -9.90 30.74 -23.81
N ASN A 24 -9.74 31.46 -22.70
CA ASN A 24 -10.11 30.93 -21.37
C ASN A 24 -11.58 30.47 -21.39
N GLY A 25 -11.81 29.18 -21.13
CA GLY A 25 -13.15 28.59 -21.07
C GLY A 25 -13.59 27.77 -22.30
N ALA A 26 -12.82 27.70 -23.40
CA ALA A 26 -13.24 26.90 -24.57
C ALA A 26 -13.37 25.39 -24.29
N ASN A 27 -12.76 24.90 -23.22
CA ASN A 27 -12.79 23.52 -22.75
C ASN A 27 -13.26 23.44 -21.28
N ASP A 28 -14.28 24.21 -20.88
CA ASP A 28 -14.82 24.23 -19.51
C ASP A 28 -16.15 23.48 -19.33
N LEU A 29 -16.68 22.87 -20.39
CA LEU A 29 -17.97 22.16 -20.36
C LEU A 29 -17.96 20.90 -19.46
N ASP A 30 -16.79 20.35 -19.16
CA ASP A 30 -16.56 19.28 -18.17
C ASP A 30 -16.03 19.82 -16.82
N ALA A 31 -15.70 21.12 -16.72
CA ALA A 31 -15.13 21.70 -15.52
C ALA A 31 -16.14 21.67 -14.35
N GLY A 32 -15.76 20.97 -13.28
CA GLY A 32 -16.62 20.74 -12.12
C GLY A 32 -17.51 19.49 -12.23
N VAL A 33 -17.64 18.87 -13.41
CA VAL A 33 -18.35 17.59 -13.61
C VAL A 33 -17.34 16.44 -13.61
N SER A 34 -16.55 16.33 -12.52
CA SER A 34 -15.72 15.15 -12.31
C SER A 34 -16.60 13.97 -11.90
N SER A 35 -16.95 13.12 -12.87
CA SER A 35 -17.22 11.72 -12.56
C SER A 35 -15.94 11.14 -11.96
N GLY A 36 -15.96 10.90 -10.64
CA GLY A 36 -14.78 10.43 -9.92
C GLY A 36 -14.21 9.15 -10.53
N PHE A 37 -12.88 9.03 -10.56
CA PHE A 37 -12.19 7.85 -11.07
C PHE A 37 -12.58 6.59 -10.28
N PRO A 38 -12.59 5.41 -10.92
CA PRO A 38 -12.89 4.14 -10.25
C PRO A 38 -11.86 3.83 -9.15
N VAL A 39 -12.29 3.14 -8.10
CA VAL A 39 -11.45 2.82 -6.92
C VAL A 39 -11.58 1.36 -6.54
N ILE A 40 -10.47 0.67 -6.28
CA ILE A 40 -10.50 -0.64 -5.63
C ILE A 40 -10.74 -0.48 -4.13
N SER A 41 -11.88 -0.97 -3.67
CA SER A 41 -12.25 -1.13 -2.26
C SER A 41 -11.87 -2.54 -1.77
N ILE A 42 -11.48 -2.63 -0.50
CA ILE A 42 -11.08 -3.88 0.16
C ILE A 42 -11.86 -3.97 1.47
N ARG A 43 -12.96 -4.72 1.47
CA ARG A 43 -13.81 -4.96 2.66
C ARG A 43 -13.85 -6.45 2.97
N GLY A 44 -13.45 -6.84 4.18
CA GLY A 44 -13.40 -8.26 4.61
C GLY A 44 -12.53 -9.15 3.72
N ALA A 45 -11.36 -8.66 3.29
CA ALA A 45 -10.44 -9.32 2.36
C ALA A 45 -11.11 -9.77 1.02
N LYS A 46 -12.09 -9.01 0.54
CA LYS A 46 -12.76 -9.20 -0.75
C LYS A 46 -12.54 -7.97 -1.62
N TRP A 47 -12.24 -8.20 -2.90
CA TRP A 47 -12.04 -7.14 -3.88
C TRP A 47 -13.40 -6.58 -4.34
N ARG A 48 -13.49 -5.24 -4.36
CA ARG A 48 -14.65 -4.48 -4.81
C ARG A 48 -14.17 -3.33 -5.69
N ILE A 49 -14.98 -2.92 -6.66
CA ILE A 49 -14.78 -1.69 -7.42
C ILE A 49 -15.87 -0.69 -7.05
N VAL A 50 -15.46 0.55 -6.75
CA VAL A 50 -16.35 1.69 -6.51
C VAL A 50 -16.25 2.60 -7.73
N GLU A 51 -17.38 2.82 -8.40
CA GLU A 51 -17.46 3.61 -9.63
C GLU A 51 -18.84 4.29 -9.70
N GLY A 52 -18.89 5.57 -10.05
CA GLY A 52 -20.17 6.32 -10.13
C GLY A 52 -20.94 6.44 -8.79
N GLY A 53 -20.31 6.11 -7.66
CA GLY A 53 -20.95 6.02 -6.34
C GLY A 53 -21.49 4.63 -5.99
N GLU A 54 -21.43 3.65 -6.90
CA GLU A 54 -21.84 2.27 -6.64
C GLU A 54 -20.63 1.39 -6.29
N GLU A 55 -20.74 0.58 -5.23
CA GLU A 55 -19.73 -0.42 -4.85
C GLU A 55 -20.14 -1.84 -5.30
N ARG A 56 -19.43 -2.39 -6.28
CA ARG A 56 -19.68 -3.72 -6.84
C ARG A 56 -18.57 -4.71 -6.46
N PRO A 57 -18.88 -5.91 -5.96
CA PRO A 57 -17.88 -6.95 -5.75
C PRO A 57 -17.30 -7.46 -7.08
N ILE A 58 -16.02 -7.83 -7.07
CA ILE A 58 -15.35 -8.41 -8.24
C ILE A 58 -15.48 -9.93 -8.18
N TYR A 59 -16.02 -10.51 -9.25
CA TYR A 59 -16.25 -11.95 -9.41
C TYR A 59 -15.17 -12.60 -10.29
N ILE A 60 -15.04 -13.92 -10.20
CA ILE A 60 -14.30 -14.70 -11.19
C ILE A 60 -15.09 -14.64 -12.52
N PRO A 61 -14.44 -14.41 -13.68
CA PRO A 61 -15.13 -14.42 -14.97
C PRO A 61 -15.94 -15.70 -15.18
N ASN A 62 -17.20 -15.54 -15.58
CA ASN A 62 -18.17 -16.61 -15.82
C ASN A 62 -18.56 -17.46 -14.58
N THR A 63 -18.30 -17.01 -13.35
CA THR A 63 -18.82 -17.66 -12.12
C THR A 63 -19.49 -16.64 -11.18
N GLN A 64 -20.24 -17.15 -10.20
CA GLN A 64 -20.88 -16.35 -9.15
C GLN A 64 -19.97 -16.20 -7.91
N ASP A 65 -18.74 -16.70 -7.96
CA ASP A 65 -17.78 -16.68 -6.86
C ASP A 65 -16.96 -15.39 -6.85
N LEU A 66 -16.70 -14.87 -5.66
CA LEU A 66 -15.85 -13.69 -5.49
C LEU A 66 -14.42 -14.00 -5.91
N ALA A 67 -13.79 -13.08 -6.65
CA ALA A 67 -12.41 -13.23 -7.07
C ALA A 67 -11.49 -13.30 -5.83
N PRO A 68 -10.71 -14.40 -5.62
CA PRO A 68 -9.71 -14.46 -4.54
C PRO A 68 -8.47 -13.60 -4.86
N SER A 69 -8.32 -13.22 -6.13
CA SER A 69 -7.21 -12.44 -6.66
C SER A 69 -7.64 -11.70 -7.92
N ILE A 70 -7.12 -10.50 -8.13
CA ILE A 70 -7.30 -9.72 -9.36
C ILE A 70 -5.99 -9.64 -10.13
N LYS A 71 -6.08 -9.56 -11.46
CA LYS A 71 -4.93 -9.36 -12.35
C LYS A 71 -4.93 -7.92 -12.84
N VAL A 72 -3.80 -7.23 -12.68
CA VAL A 72 -3.72 -5.79 -12.95
C VAL A 72 -2.40 -5.43 -13.62
N VAL A 73 -2.39 -4.35 -14.38
CA VAL A 73 -1.15 -3.65 -14.79
C VAL A 73 -0.98 -2.44 -13.88
N LEU A 74 0.23 -2.21 -13.37
CA LEU A 74 0.54 -1.06 -12.52
C LEU A 74 1.04 0.09 -13.40
N LEU A 75 0.28 1.18 -13.54
CA LEU A 75 0.63 2.31 -14.42
C LEU A 75 1.68 3.24 -13.78
N ARG A 76 1.34 3.79 -12.62
CA ARG A 76 2.18 4.69 -11.83
C ARG A 76 1.86 4.54 -10.35
N SER A 77 2.79 4.95 -9.50
CA SER A 77 2.66 4.95 -8.04
C SER A 77 3.08 6.32 -7.51
N ASN A 78 2.32 6.87 -6.56
CA ASN A 78 2.65 8.15 -5.95
C ASN A 78 4.04 8.04 -5.30
N PRO A 79 5.01 8.95 -5.57
CA PRO A 79 6.38 8.83 -5.06
C PRO A 79 6.46 8.91 -3.54
N ALA A 80 5.51 9.56 -2.88
CA ALA A 80 5.41 9.67 -1.44
C ALA A 80 4.38 8.70 -0.83
N VAL A 81 4.46 8.51 0.49
CA VAL A 81 3.45 7.76 1.25
C VAL A 81 2.36 8.73 1.67
N SER A 82 1.22 8.63 1.02
CA SER A 82 0.01 9.37 1.39
C SER A 82 -0.44 9.02 2.81
N LYS A 83 -1.12 9.97 3.45
CA LYS A 83 -1.56 9.91 4.84
C LYS A 83 -3.08 9.94 4.92
N THR A 84 -3.64 9.16 5.83
CA THR A 84 -5.09 9.15 6.06
C THR A 84 -5.37 8.93 7.54
N TYR A 85 -6.09 9.84 8.17
CA TYR A 85 -6.45 9.81 9.58
C TYR A 85 -7.96 9.83 9.75
N TYR A 86 -8.44 8.99 10.66
CA TYR A 86 -9.82 8.95 11.13
C TYR A 86 -9.78 9.10 12.66
N ALA A 87 -10.55 10.05 13.19
CA ALA A 87 -10.75 10.23 14.62
C ALA A 87 -11.67 9.14 15.19
N GLY A 88 -12.68 8.74 14.41
CA GLY A 88 -13.56 7.62 14.72
C GLY A 88 -12.87 6.25 14.64
N GLN A 89 -13.54 5.23 15.19
CA GLN A 89 -13.21 3.84 14.85
C GLN A 89 -13.84 3.49 13.50
N TYR A 90 -13.22 2.54 12.79
CA TYR A 90 -13.80 1.99 11.57
C TYR A 90 -15.11 1.26 11.89
N VAL A 91 -16.19 1.67 11.23
CA VAL A 91 -17.49 0.99 11.26
C VAL A 91 -17.67 0.28 9.91
N GLU A 92 -17.97 -1.02 9.94
CA GLU A 92 -18.13 -1.78 8.72
C GLU A 92 -19.38 -1.33 7.95
N GLY A 93 -19.24 -1.11 6.65
CA GLY A 93 -20.31 -0.61 5.79
C GLY A 93 -20.52 0.90 5.79
N THR A 94 -19.67 1.69 6.47
CA THR A 94 -19.70 3.16 6.37
C THR A 94 -18.59 3.68 5.47
N ASP A 95 -18.95 4.50 4.47
CA ASP A 95 -17.99 5.19 3.60
C ASP A 95 -17.63 6.58 4.17
N ALA A 96 -17.18 6.59 5.42
CA ALA A 96 -16.76 7.82 6.10
C ALA A 96 -15.58 8.48 5.37
N LYS A 97 -15.66 9.79 5.16
CA LYS A 97 -14.51 10.60 4.72
C LYS A 97 -13.48 10.71 5.85
N PRO A 98 -12.18 10.75 5.57
CA PRO A 98 -11.16 10.94 6.60
C PRO A 98 -11.21 12.36 7.16
N ASP A 99 -11.09 12.48 8.48
CA ASP A 99 -10.97 13.76 9.18
C ASP A 99 -9.76 14.56 8.66
N CYS A 100 -8.65 13.87 8.37
CA CYS A 100 -7.47 14.49 7.77
C CYS A 100 -6.81 13.55 6.78
N TYR A 101 -6.37 14.08 5.64
CA TYR A 101 -5.62 13.32 4.64
C TYR A 101 -4.54 14.19 4.00
N SER A 102 -3.56 13.54 3.38
CA SER A 102 -2.52 14.18 2.58
C SER A 102 -2.13 13.22 1.45
N ASN A 103 -2.17 13.69 0.20
CA ASN A 103 -1.78 12.86 -0.95
C ASN A 103 -0.24 12.81 -1.10
N ASP A 104 0.45 13.92 -0.80
CA ASP A 104 1.91 14.06 -0.91
C ASP A 104 2.69 13.57 0.32
N GLY A 105 2.00 13.30 1.43
CA GLY A 105 2.62 12.90 2.70
C GLY A 105 3.39 14.01 3.43
N VAL A 106 3.31 15.27 2.97
CA VAL A 106 4.04 16.43 3.49
C VAL A 106 3.09 17.38 4.24
N THR A 107 2.00 17.78 3.59
CA THR A 107 1.00 18.73 4.14
C THR A 107 -0.41 18.15 3.97
N PRO A 108 -1.37 18.42 4.89
CA PRO A 108 -2.77 18.08 4.66
C PRO A 108 -3.31 18.68 3.35
N GLY A 109 -4.27 18.00 2.72
CA GLY A 109 -5.03 18.59 1.62
C GLY A 109 -5.74 19.87 2.06
N ALA A 110 -5.85 20.85 1.16
CA ALA A 110 -6.50 22.13 1.46
C ALA A 110 -8.00 21.98 1.80
N ASP A 111 -8.61 20.90 1.31
CA ASP A 111 -9.99 20.45 1.52
C ASP A 111 -10.12 19.39 2.64
N ALA A 112 -9.05 19.08 3.38
CA ALA A 112 -9.13 18.15 4.51
C ALA A 112 -10.04 18.73 5.62
N PRO A 113 -11.10 18.04 6.06
CA PRO A 113 -12.12 18.63 6.95
C PRO A 113 -11.57 19.14 8.29
N HIS A 114 -10.67 18.38 8.91
CA HIS A 114 -10.10 18.64 10.24
C HIS A 114 -8.58 18.38 10.23
N PRO A 115 -7.77 19.29 9.61
CA PRO A 115 -6.33 19.11 9.47
C PRO A 115 -5.64 18.96 10.84
N GLN A 116 -4.95 17.83 11.06
CA GLN A 116 -4.39 17.50 12.39
C GLN A 116 -3.08 18.22 12.71
N HIS A 117 -2.31 18.63 11.70
CA HIS A 117 -1.05 19.36 11.86
C HIS A 117 -0.63 19.97 10.51
N THR A 118 0.08 21.09 10.52
CA THR A 118 0.56 21.75 9.28
C THR A 118 1.58 20.90 8.50
N ASN A 119 2.37 20.09 9.20
CA ASN A 119 3.37 19.20 8.61
C ASN A 119 3.13 17.74 9.02
N CYS A 120 2.91 16.85 8.06
CA CYS A 120 2.62 15.44 8.30
C CYS A 120 3.77 14.68 8.98
N ALA A 121 5.03 15.06 8.76
CA ALA A 121 6.19 14.43 9.40
C ALA A 121 6.27 14.72 10.92
N GLN A 122 5.70 15.84 11.36
CA GLN A 122 5.64 16.26 12.77
C GLN A 122 4.27 16.02 13.42
N CYS A 123 3.29 15.51 12.66
CA CYS A 123 1.93 15.31 13.14
C CYS A 123 1.88 14.28 14.29
N PRO A 124 1.24 14.59 15.44
CA PRO A 124 1.15 13.65 16.56
C PRO A 124 0.42 12.35 16.18
N MET A 125 -0.54 12.41 15.25
CA MET A 125 -1.26 11.24 14.75
C MET A 125 -0.39 10.34 13.85
N ASN A 126 0.71 10.84 13.28
CA ASN A 126 1.67 10.05 12.48
C ASN A 126 2.79 9.44 13.37
N ALA A 127 2.83 9.76 14.67
CA ALA A 127 3.78 9.17 15.61
C ALA A 127 3.48 7.68 15.86
N TRP A 128 4.52 6.88 16.09
CA TRP A 128 4.36 5.46 16.45
C TRP A 128 3.74 5.31 17.85
N GLY A 129 2.68 4.53 17.98
CA GLY A 129 1.94 4.35 19.23
C GLY A 129 0.93 5.45 19.54
N SER A 130 0.62 6.33 18.58
CA SER A 130 -0.49 7.29 18.67
C SER A 130 -1.88 6.64 18.65
N LYS A 131 -1.97 5.37 18.23
CA LYS A 131 -3.16 4.51 18.40
C LYS A 131 -2.75 3.14 18.90
N ILE A 132 -3.64 2.51 19.68
CA ILE A 132 -3.56 1.09 20.04
C ILE A 132 -4.56 0.33 19.15
N SER A 133 -4.14 -0.78 18.56
CA SER A 133 -5.03 -1.66 17.80
C SER A 133 -6.01 -2.40 18.72
N PRO A 134 -7.11 -2.97 18.20
CA PRO A 134 -7.97 -3.87 18.99
C PRO A 134 -7.21 -5.08 19.58
N SER A 135 -6.08 -5.47 18.98
CA SER A 135 -5.17 -6.51 19.47
C SER A 135 -4.13 -6.02 20.49
N GLY A 136 -4.21 -4.78 20.97
CA GLY A 136 -3.29 -4.21 21.97
C GLY A 136 -1.94 -3.73 21.42
N ALA A 137 -1.69 -3.84 20.11
CA ALA A 137 -0.43 -3.41 19.50
C ALA A 137 -0.38 -1.89 19.30
N LYS A 138 0.79 -1.28 19.56
CA LYS A 138 1.05 0.12 19.23
C LYS A 138 1.14 0.29 17.72
N ILE A 139 0.35 1.21 17.17
CA ILE A 139 0.32 1.56 15.74
C ILE A 139 0.26 3.09 15.57
N LYS A 140 0.32 3.57 14.33
CA LYS A 140 0.03 4.98 14.02
C LYS A 140 -1.49 5.18 13.93
N ALA A 141 -1.99 6.30 14.42
CA ALA A 141 -3.39 6.69 14.24
C ALA A 141 -3.66 7.17 12.79
N CYS A 142 -2.70 7.89 12.23
CA CYS A 142 -2.65 8.27 10.83
C CYS A 142 -2.01 7.12 10.03
N ALA A 143 -2.80 6.49 9.17
CA ALA A 143 -2.38 5.39 8.33
C ALA A 143 -1.43 5.84 7.21
N ASP A 144 -0.42 5.00 6.96
CA ASP A 144 0.44 5.06 5.78
C ASP A 144 -0.25 4.33 4.61
N VAL A 145 -0.42 5.00 3.47
CA VAL A 145 -1.06 4.45 2.27
C VAL A 145 -0.23 4.80 1.04
N ARG A 146 -0.12 3.89 0.08
CA ARG A 146 0.39 4.21 -1.27
C ARG A 146 -0.77 4.23 -2.26
N ARG A 147 -0.95 5.37 -2.93
CA ARG A 147 -1.85 5.49 -4.09
C ARG A 147 -1.13 4.93 -5.32
N VAL A 148 -1.75 4.00 -6.01
CA VAL A 148 -1.23 3.36 -7.22
C VAL A 148 -2.33 3.40 -8.28
N ALA A 149 -2.02 3.91 -9.47
CA ALA A 149 -2.89 3.84 -10.63
C ALA A 149 -2.72 2.47 -11.30
N ILE A 150 -3.81 1.77 -11.57
CA ILE A 150 -3.81 0.43 -12.16
C ILE A 150 -4.83 0.32 -13.30
N LEU A 151 -4.65 -0.68 -14.16
CA LEU A 151 -5.67 -1.16 -15.11
C LEU A 151 -5.99 -2.63 -14.84
N PRO A 152 -7.23 -3.11 -15.11
CA PRO A 152 -7.52 -4.53 -15.22
C PRO A 152 -6.66 -5.17 -16.31
N ALA A 153 -6.10 -6.36 -16.07
CA ALA A 153 -5.28 -7.03 -17.09
C ALA A 153 -6.10 -7.62 -18.27
N GLU A 154 -7.42 -7.76 -18.09
CA GLU A 154 -8.36 -8.25 -19.11
C GLU A 154 -8.99 -7.09 -19.93
N ASP A 155 -8.79 -5.84 -19.49
CA ASP A 155 -9.29 -4.62 -20.15
C ASP A 155 -8.30 -3.47 -19.93
N LEU A 156 -7.38 -3.31 -20.89
CA LEU A 156 -6.38 -2.24 -20.92
C LEU A 156 -6.96 -0.91 -21.46
N GLU A 157 -8.19 -0.91 -21.95
CA GLU A 157 -8.89 0.29 -22.41
C GLU A 157 -9.74 0.94 -21.31
N TYR A 158 -9.83 0.30 -20.14
CA TYR A 158 -10.55 0.82 -18.96
C TYR A 158 -9.95 2.13 -18.42
N SER A 159 -10.75 2.88 -17.65
CA SER A 159 -10.30 4.11 -16.98
C SER A 159 -9.29 3.79 -15.85
N PRO A 160 -8.21 4.59 -15.66
CA PRO A 160 -7.25 4.35 -14.58
C PRO A 160 -7.90 4.23 -13.20
N ILE A 161 -7.69 3.10 -12.53
CA ILE A 161 -8.30 2.77 -11.24
C ILE A 161 -7.35 3.13 -10.11
N LEU A 162 -7.86 3.75 -9.04
CA LEU A 162 -7.11 3.92 -7.79
C LEU A 162 -7.06 2.62 -6.98
N LEU A 163 -5.87 2.07 -6.80
CA LEU A 163 -5.55 1.12 -5.74
C LEU A 163 -4.91 1.85 -4.54
N ARG A 164 -5.49 1.67 -3.35
CA ARG A 164 -4.88 2.11 -2.08
C ARG A 164 -4.17 0.93 -1.41
N VAL A 165 -2.85 0.89 -1.49
CA VAL A 165 -2.05 -0.17 -0.84
C VAL A 165 -1.82 0.20 0.63
N PRO A 166 -2.24 -0.63 1.59
CA PRO A 166 -2.15 -0.33 3.03
C PRO A 166 -0.72 -0.50 3.56
N ALA A 167 -0.43 0.16 4.69
CA ALA A 167 0.86 0.15 5.39
C ALA A 167 1.56 -1.22 5.43
N ALA A 168 0.82 -2.28 5.78
CA ALA A 168 1.35 -3.63 5.95
C ALA A 168 1.81 -4.31 4.64
N SER A 169 1.38 -3.79 3.48
CA SER A 169 1.75 -4.27 2.14
C SER A 169 2.80 -3.39 1.44
N LEU A 170 3.21 -2.27 2.05
CA LEU A 170 4.19 -1.36 1.45
C LEU A 170 5.57 -2.00 1.31
N GLY A 171 5.93 -2.88 2.25
CA GLY A 171 7.17 -3.67 2.20
C GLY A 171 7.19 -4.64 1.01
N ASP A 172 6.11 -5.40 0.84
CA ASP A 172 5.96 -6.36 -0.27
C ASP A 172 5.91 -5.67 -1.63
N LEU A 173 5.21 -4.54 -1.75
CA LEU A 173 5.20 -3.70 -2.96
C LEU A 173 6.62 -3.20 -3.31
N ALA A 174 7.38 -2.72 -2.32
CA ALA A 174 8.74 -2.23 -2.52
C ALA A 174 9.70 -3.37 -2.91
N ALA A 175 9.56 -4.55 -2.29
CA ALA A 175 10.32 -5.74 -2.64
C ALA A 175 10.00 -6.21 -4.07
N TYR A 176 8.72 -6.23 -4.46
CA TYR A 176 8.26 -6.57 -5.80
C TYR A 176 8.83 -5.62 -6.86
N GLY A 177 8.69 -4.31 -6.67
CA GLY A 177 9.25 -3.29 -7.58
C GLY A 177 10.78 -3.37 -7.70
N LYS A 178 11.49 -3.65 -6.59
CA LYS A 178 12.94 -3.87 -6.61
C LYS A 178 13.31 -5.13 -7.40
N ALA A 179 12.58 -6.22 -7.23
CA ALA A 179 12.84 -7.50 -7.92
C ALA A 179 12.64 -7.39 -9.44
N LEU A 180 11.65 -6.61 -9.90
CA LEU A 180 11.46 -6.28 -11.32
C LEU A 180 12.58 -5.38 -11.84
N LYS A 181 12.90 -4.30 -11.13
CA LYS A 181 13.98 -3.36 -11.51
C LYS A 181 15.35 -4.05 -11.62
N GLN A 182 15.65 -5.00 -10.74
CA GLN A 182 16.87 -5.81 -10.79
C GLN A 182 16.99 -6.69 -12.06
N ARG A 183 15.86 -6.99 -12.72
CA ARG A 183 15.80 -7.74 -13.98
C ARG A 183 15.72 -6.83 -15.21
N GLY A 184 15.77 -5.51 -15.03
CA GLY A 184 15.57 -4.53 -16.10
C GLY A 184 14.13 -4.41 -16.60
N ILE A 185 13.16 -5.01 -15.90
CA ILE A 185 11.75 -5.05 -16.33
C ILE A 185 10.99 -3.88 -15.68
N PRO A 186 10.37 -2.98 -16.46
CA PRO A 186 9.45 -1.97 -15.93
C PRO A 186 8.21 -2.62 -15.32
N TYR A 187 7.73 -2.12 -14.18
CA TYR A 187 6.53 -2.68 -13.53
C TYR A 187 5.24 -2.48 -14.34
N ALA A 188 5.24 -1.53 -15.27
CA ALA A 188 4.12 -1.31 -16.20
C ALA A 188 4.15 -2.23 -17.43
N ALA A 189 5.24 -2.99 -17.65
CA ALA A 189 5.36 -3.96 -18.74
C ALA A 189 4.88 -5.37 -18.36
N VAL A 190 4.26 -5.54 -17.18
CA VAL A 190 3.91 -6.86 -16.62
C VAL A 190 2.51 -6.90 -16.04
N VAL A 191 1.87 -8.05 -16.18
CA VAL A 191 0.66 -8.40 -15.42
C VAL A 191 1.08 -8.81 -14.01
N THR A 192 0.54 -8.08 -13.03
CA THR A 192 0.69 -8.33 -11.60
C THR A 192 -0.58 -8.97 -11.07
N LYS A 193 -0.47 -10.15 -10.46
CA LYS A 193 -1.54 -10.78 -9.70
C LYS A 193 -1.53 -10.26 -8.26
N LEU A 194 -2.63 -9.65 -7.85
CA LEU A 194 -2.88 -9.21 -6.48
C LEU A 194 -3.75 -10.24 -5.76
N SER A 195 -3.31 -10.72 -4.60
CA SER A 195 -4.09 -11.58 -3.71
C SER A 195 -3.94 -11.13 -2.27
N PHE A 196 -4.73 -11.67 -1.35
CA PHE A 196 -4.51 -11.48 0.09
C PHE A 196 -3.58 -12.55 0.67
N ASP A 197 -2.86 -12.20 1.72
CA ASP A 197 -2.13 -13.13 2.58
C ASP A 197 -3.15 -13.87 3.47
N ALA A 198 -3.21 -15.21 3.39
CA ALA A 198 -4.20 -16.00 4.10
C ALA A 198 -3.89 -16.15 5.60
N ASP A 199 -2.62 -15.99 5.99
CA ASP A 199 -2.16 -16.09 7.37
C ASP A 199 -2.24 -14.75 8.12
N ALA A 200 -2.54 -13.66 7.40
CA ALA A 200 -2.66 -12.33 7.98
C ALA A 200 -4.09 -12.05 8.51
N ALA A 201 -4.19 -11.63 9.77
CA ALA A 201 -5.45 -11.21 10.40
C ALA A 201 -6.00 -9.84 9.90
N TYR A 202 -5.49 -9.34 8.78
CA TYR A 202 -5.83 -8.05 8.17
C TYR A 202 -5.56 -8.13 6.66
N PRO A 203 -6.19 -7.29 5.82
CA PRO A 203 -6.10 -7.38 4.36
C PRO A 203 -4.71 -6.95 3.83
N LYS A 204 -3.73 -7.83 3.96
CA LYS A 204 -2.39 -7.68 3.41
C LYS A 204 -2.38 -8.14 1.95
N ILE A 205 -2.28 -7.18 1.04
CA ILE A 205 -2.08 -7.40 -0.40
C ILE A 205 -0.69 -8.00 -0.62
N MET A 206 -0.65 -9.08 -1.40
CA MET A 206 0.53 -9.77 -1.92
C MET A 206 0.65 -9.53 -3.42
N PHE A 207 1.86 -9.23 -3.89
CA PHE A 207 2.16 -8.91 -5.29
C PHE A 207 2.93 -10.06 -5.94
N ARG A 208 2.37 -10.67 -6.99
CA ARG A 208 3.00 -11.76 -7.73
C ARG A 208 3.09 -11.40 -9.21
N PHE A 209 4.25 -11.58 -9.82
CA PHE A 209 4.41 -11.51 -11.27
C PHE A 209 3.67 -12.69 -11.92
N GLU A 210 2.85 -12.43 -12.94
CA GLU A 210 2.13 -13.46 -13.69
C GLU A 210 2.74 -13.65 -15.09
N ARG A 211 2.80 -12.58 -15.90
CA ARG A 211 3.40 -12.58 -17.24
C ARG A 211 3.90 -11.20 -17.65
N VAL A 212 4.74 -11.16 -18.69
CA VAL A 212 5.03 -9.93 -19.43
C VAL A 212 3.84 -9.61 -20.35
N LEU A 213 3.64 -8.34 -20.67
CA LEU A 213 2.67 -7.89 -21.68
C LEU A 213 3.18 -8.15 -23.11
N THR A 214 2.27 -8.31 -24.07
CA THR A 214 2.62 -8.33 -25.51
C THR A 214 3.03 -6.93 -25.99
N GLN A 215 3.54 -6.83 -27.22
CA GLN A 215 3.91 -5.53 -27.77
C GLN A 215 2.69 -4.62 -27.97
N GLU A 216 1.54 -5.15 -28.39
CA GLU A 216 0.30 -4.37 -28.50
C GLU A 216 -0.18 -3.88 -27.13
N GLU A 217 -0.20 -4.77 -26.14
CA GLU A 217 -0.59 -4.45 -24.76
C GLU A 217 0.33 -3.38 -24.14
N MET A 218 1.65 -3.46 -24.35
CA MET A 218 2.60 -2.46 -23.87
C MET A 218 2.38 -1.10 -24.54
N ASN A 219 2.00 -1.06 -25.83
CA ASN A 219 1.69 0.18 -26.52
C ASN A 219 0.42 0.84 -25.94
N ALA A 220 -0.65 0.07 -25.75
CA ALA A 220 -1.89 0.54 -25.11
C ALA A 220 -1.63 1.09 -23.68
N VAL A 221 -0.84 0.36 -22.89
CA VAL A 221 -0.46 0.79 -21.53
C VAL A 221 0.40 2.07 -21.57
N ALA A 222 1.31 2.23 -22.54
CA ALA A 222 2.12 3.44 -22.66
C ALA A 222 1.28 4.71 -22.93
N GLU A 223 0.22 4.58 -23.72
CA GLU A 223 -0.78 5.63 -23.92
C GLU A 223 -1.48 5.97 -22.59
N ARG A 224 -2.00 4.96 -21.87
CA ARG A 224 -2.70 5.16 -20.58
C ARG A 224 -1.82 5.67 -19.44
N ILE A 225 -0.50 5.43 -19.46
CA ILE A 225 0.45 6.04 -18.49
C ILE A 225 0.52 7.58 -18.63
N SER A 226 0.15 8.11 -19.80
CA SER A 226 0.24 9.54 -20.12
C SER A 226 -1.09 10.28 -19.95
N ASP A 227 -2.17 9.56 -19.62
CA ASP A 227 -3.50 10.11 -19.37
C ASP A 227 -3.50 11.02 -18.13
N PRO A 228 -3.99 12.28 -18.22
CA PRO A 228 -4.14 13.18 -17.06
C PRO A 228 -4.89 12.56 -15.87
N VAL A 229 -5.83 11.63 -16.11
CA VAL A 229 -6.57 10.91 -15.06
C VAL A 229 -5.62 10.13 -14.14
N VAL A 230 -4.45 9.69 -14.61
CA VAL A 230 -3.45 9.02 -13.76
C VAL A 230 -2.94 9.95 -12.66
N GLU A 231 -2.69 11.24 -12.95
CA GLU A 231 -2.21 12.20 -11.96
C GLU A 231 -3.32 12.57 -10.94
N ASP A 232 -4.58 12.59 -11.37
CA ASP A 232 -5.75 12.73 -10.49
C ASP A 232 -5.91 11.51 -9.56
N VAL A 233 -5.78 10.29 -10.11
CA VAL A 233 -5.78 9.03 -9.37
C VAL A 233 -4.67 9.00 -8.33
N LEU A 234 -3.46 9.49 -8.65
CA LEU A 234 -2.37 9.61 -7.69
C LEU A 234 -2.54 10.76 -6.69
N GLY A 235 -3.47 11.68 -6.94
CA GLY A 235 -3.70 12.87 -6.12
C GLY A 235 -2.57 13.90 -6.22
N LEU A 236 -1.88 13.92 -7.37
CA LEU A 236 -0.74 14.80 -7.66
C LEU A 236 -1.13 16.04 -8.47
N ASN A 237 -2.33 16.07 -9.06
CA ASN A 237 -2.86 17.26 -9.73
C ASN A 237 -3.35 18.31 -8.70
N PRO A 238 -2.67 19.47 -8.57
CA PRO A 238 -3.05 20.49 -7.58
C PRO A 238 -4.35 21.22 -7.91
N ALA A 239 -4.83 21.17 -9.16
CA ALA A 239 -6.05 21.85 -9.59
C ALA A 239 -7.33 21.09 -9.24
N ARG A 240 -7.24 19.79 -8.89
CA ARG A 240 -8.39 18.90 -8.62
C ARG A 240 -8.30 18.25 -7.24
N GLY A 241 -8.09 19.07 -6.20
CA GLY A 241 -8.32 18.67 -4.81
C GLY A 241 -9.70 17.99 -4.68
N SER A 242 -9.76 16.88 -3.94
CA SER A 242 -10.68 15.76 -4.19
C SER A 242 -12.18 16.12 -4.24
N ALA A 243 -12.67 16.52 -5.41
CA ALA A 243 -14.09 16.76 -5.70
C ALA A 243 -14.89 15.45 -5.79
N ALA A 244 -14.96 14.72 -4.67
CA ALA A 244 -15.75 13.51 -4.51
C ALA A 244 -16.92 13.77 -3.55
N ALA A 245 -18.12 13.86 -4.12
CA ALA A 245 -19.42 13.96 -3.44
C ALA A 245 -19.54 15.10 -2.40
N THR A 246 -20.03 16.25 -2.86
CA THR A 246 -20.79 17.19 -2.02
C THR A 246 -22.18 16.61 -1.78
N ALA A 247 -22.27 15.60 -0.92
CA ALA A 247 -23.54 15.25 -0.29
C ALA A 247 -23.70 16.19 0.91
N GLU A 248 -24.75 17.00 0.91
CA GLU A 248 -25.03 17.96 1.98
C GLU A 248 -25.15 17.23 3.33
N ALA A 249 -24.20 17.51 4.23
CA ALA A 249 -24.34 17.16 5.63
C ALA A 249 -25.42 18.07 6.25
N GLN A 250 -26.69 17.68 6.13
CA GLN A 250 -27.73 18.22 7.00
C GLN A 250 -27.31 17.93 8.45
N PRO A 251 -27.25 18.94 9.33
CA PRO A 251 -26.94 18.69 10.73
C PRO A 251 -28.05 17.82 11.32
N PRO A 252 -27.72 16.70 12.01
CA PRO A 252 -28.74 15.94 12.73
C PRO A 252 -29.34 16.86 13.81
N ALA A 253 -30.64 17.13 13.69
CA ALA A 253 -31.35 17.99 14.62
C ALA A 253 -31.31 17.42 16.05
N ASP A 254 -31.13 18.30 17.03
CA ASP A 254 -31.16 17.97 18.46
C ASP A 254 -32.44 17.22 18.84
N GLN A 255 -32.32 15.91 19.11
CA GLN A 255 -33.41 15.09 19.66
C GLN A 255 -32.91 14.08 20.69
N PHE A 256 -32.33 14.59 21.79
CA PHE A 256 -32.45 13.92 23.09
C PHE A 256 -32.78 14.96 24.17
N GLY A 257 -34.08 15.20 24.32
CA GLY A 257 -34.61 15.97 25.44
C GLY A 257 -34.36 15.23 26.75
N ILE A 258 -33.52 15.81 27.62
CA ILE A 258 -33.40 15.40 29.01
C ILE A 258 -34.46 16.20 29.79
N PRO A 259 -35.56 15.61 30.26
CA PRO A 259 -36.40 16.27 31.25
C PRO A 259 -35.61 16.40 32.56
N ALA A 260 -35.33 17.64 32.95
CA ALA A 260 -34.87 17.96 34.30
C ALA A 260 -36.02 17.81 35.32
N ASP A 261 -35.67 17.92 36.60
CA ASP A 261 -36.54 18.01 37.78
C ASP A 261 -37.26 16.74 38.28
N ALA A 262 -36.61 16.08 39.26
CA ALA A 262 -37.28 15.37 40.36
C ALA A 262 -36.39 15.33 41.63
N GLN A 263 -36.23 16.51 42.25
CA GLN A 263 -36.06 16.79 43.68
C GLN A 263 -35.47 15.70 44.63
N ALA A 264 -34.38 16.07 45.31
CA ALA A 264 -33.98 15.45 46.57
C ALA A 264 -34.82 15.98 47.75
N PRO A 265 -35.10 15.16 48.78
CA PRO A 265 -35.41 15.62 50.13
C PRO A 265 -34.24 15.37 51.09
N ALA A 266 -33.96 16.33 51.97
CA ALA A 266 -32.85 16.29 52.92
C ALA A 266 -33.34 16.23 54.38
N GLN A 267 -32.62 15.44 55.19
CA GLN A 267 -32.43 15.55 56.66
C GLN A 267 -33.60 15.28 57.62
N THR A 268 -33.32 14.44 58.62
CA THR A 268 -33.59 14.68 60.06
C THR A 268 -32.56 13.87 60.88
N THR A 269 -32.22 14.32 62.09
CA THR A 269 -30.96 14.01 62.80
C THR A 269 -31.13 13.23 64.12
N GLU A 270 -30.16 12.35 64.41
CA GLU A 270 -29.56 12.07 65.75
C GLU A 270 -30.39 11.37 66.88
N PRO A 271 -29.78 10.86 68.00
CA PRO A 271 -28.37 10.45 68.24
C PRO A 271 -28.14 9.17 69.15
N VAL A 272 -26.86 8.87 69.42
CA VAL A 272 -26.24 8.09 70.54
C VAL A 272 -26.39 6.54 70.64
N ALA A 273 -25.25 5.83 70.54
CA ALA A 273 -24.76 4.85 71.53
C ALA A 273 -23.27 4.50 71.32
N THR A 274 -22.51 4.32 72.41
CA THR A 274 -21.02 4.25 72.44
C THR A 274 -20.48 2.87 72.84
N ALA A 275 -19.42 2.39 72.17
CA ALA A 275 -18.31 1.58 72.69
C ALA A 275 -17.15 1.66 71.66
N ALA A 276 -15.90 2.07 71.94
CA ALA A 276 -14.92 1.60 72.95
C ALA A 276 -14.46 0.15 72.67
N GLU A 277 -13.17 -0.21 72.56
CA GLU A 277 -11.91 0.54 72.74
C GLU A 277 -10.70 -0.27 72.18
N ALA A 278 -9.57 0.39 71.87
CA ALA A 278 -8.17 -0.12 71.93
C ALA A 278 -7.71 -1.37 71.09
N GLN A 279 -6.42 -1.59 70.77
CA GLN A 279 -5.19 -0.77 70.71
C GLN A 279 -4.11 -1.53 69.88
N ALA A 280 -3.20 -0.80 69.24
CA ALA A 280 -1.79 -1.21 69.01
C ALA A 280 -0.93 -0.57 70.14
N PRO A 281 0.33 -0.98 70.45
CA PRO A 281 1.39 -1.58 69.60
C PRO A 281 1.99 -2.88 70.24
N GLU A 282 3.23 -3.38 70.08
CA GLU A 282 4.49 -2.92 69.42
C GLU A 282 5.41 -4.11 69.01
N GLN A 283 6.69 -3.81 68.73
CA GLN A 283 7.86 -4.68 68.45
C GLN A 283 8.60 -5.05 69.78
N PRO A 284 9.70 -5.90 69.84
CA PRO A 284 10.89 -5.83 68.96
C PRO A 284 11.77 -7.11 68.74
N ALA A 285 12.86 -6.92 67.95
CA ALA A 285 14.18 -7.62 67.98
C ALA A 285 14.29 -9.10 67.48
N SER A 286 15.38 -9.56 66.82
CA SER A 286 16.56 -8.90 66.19
C SER A 286 17.38 -9.87 65.27
N ALA A 287 18.34 -9.30 64.50
CA ALA A 287 19.52 -9.94 63.86
C ALA A 287 19.27 -10.82 62.59
N THR A 288 20.18 -10.92 61.60
CA THR A 288 21.64 -10.62 61.55
C THR A 288 22.10 -10.06 60.17
N GLU A 289 23.35 -9.57 60.11
CA GLU A 289 24.20 -9.19 58.95
C GLU A 289 24.17 -10.19 57.74
N ASP A 290 24.53 -9.83 56.49
CA ASP A 290 25.85 -9.34 56.04
C ASP A 290 25.78 -8.54 54.70
N LYS A 291 26.79 -7.70 54.45
CA LYS A 291 27.07 -7.03 53.17
C LYS A 291 28.54 -6.59 53.11
N PRO A 292 29.24 -6.83 51.98
CA PRO A 292 30.21 -5.82 51.56
C PRO A 292 30.20 -5.43 50.06
N LYS A 293 30.19 -4.09 49.88
CA LYS A 293 30.98 -3.30 48.91
C LYS A 293 30.92 -3.62 47.41
N ARG A 294 30.20 -2.76 46.69
CA ARG A 294 30.60 -2.30 45.34
C ARG A 294 31.72 -1.27 45.48
N THR A 295 32.76 -1.34 44.64
CA THR A 295 33.75 -0.27 44.45
C THR A 295 33.74 0.22 43.01
N ARG A 296 33.73 1.55 42.81
CA ARG A 296 34.00 2.23 41.54
C ARG A 296 35.24 3.10 41.72
N SER A 297 36.19 3.03 40.80
CA SER A 297 37.02 4.18 40.43
C SER A 297 37.68 3.98 39.06
N PRO A 298 38.08 5.07 38.37
CA PRO A 298 38.25 5.09 36.91
C PRO A 298 39.72 5.05 36.45
N ARG A 299 39.94 4.86 35.14
CA ARG A 299 41.19 5.25 34.47
C ARG A 299 40.93 6.10 33.23
N LYS A 300 41.81 7.09 33.03
CA LYS A 300 41.98 7.92 31.82
C LYS A 300 43.13 7.38 30.96
N GLY A 301 43.23 7.84 29.72
CA GLY A 301 44.36 7.63 28.79
C GLY A 301 43.96 6.70 27.63
N ALA A 302 43.84 7.08 26.35
CA ALA A 302 44.53 8.04 25.45
C ALA A 302 45.70 7.42 24.66
N PHE A 303 45.71 7.68 23.33
CA PHE A 303 46.65 7.19 22.30
C PHE A 303 46.60 5.67 22.04
N GLY A 304 46.86 5.14 20.83
CA GLY A 304 47.20 5.78 19.55
C GLY A 304 47.03 4.79 18.37
N SER A 305 47.26 5.24 17.13
CA SER A 305 47.06 4.44 15.91
C SER A 305 48.37 3.91 15.33
N SER A 306 48.45 2.62 14.95
CA SER A 306 49.40 2.10 13.95
C SER A 306 49.16 0.63 13.55
N VAL A 307 48.79 0.44 12.28
CA VAL A 307 49.24 -0.52 11.24
C VAL A 307 50.01 -1.83 11.63
N THR A 308 49.64 -2.90 10.89
CA THR A 308 50.19 -4.25 10.57
C THR A 308 51.71 -4.39 10.25
N PRO A 309 52.26 -5.56 9.81
CA PRO A 309 51.94 -7.01 9.96
C PRO A 309 53.17 -7.92 10.31
N ILE A 310 53.00 -9.23 10.57
CA ILE A 310 54.10 -10.26 10.63
C ILE A 310 53.63 -11.63 10.01
N PRO A 311 54.51 -12.48 9.40
CA PRO A 311 54.13 -13.43 8.33
C PRO A 311 54.43 -14.94 8.57
N ASP A 312 54.39 -15.73 7.49
CA ASP A 312 54.58 -17.20 7.32
C ASP A 312 55.89 -17.83 7.82
N ALA A 313 55.79 -19.14 8.15
CA ALA A 313 56.74 -20.23 7.86
C ALA A 313 56.13 -21.57 8.38
N ALA A 314 56.37 -22.79 7.86
CA ALA A 314 56.81 -23.36 6.59
C ALA A 314 56.83 -24.91 6.79
N GLU A 315 56.68 -25.65 5.69
CA GLU A 315 56.71 -27.12 5.43
C GLU A 315 57.99 -27.90 5.88
N PRO A 316 58.24 -29.21 5.53
CA PRO A 316 57.60 -30.17 4.58
C PRO A 316 57.25 -31.55 5.25
N ALA A 317 57.03 -32.74 4.62
CA ALA A 317 57.07 -33.26 3.23
C ALA A 317 56.26 -34.58 3.06
N ALA A 318 55.94 -34.96 1.80
CA ALA A 318 55.98 -36.33 1.17
C ALA A 318 55.20 -37.55 1.77
N GLN A 319 54.72 -38.57 1.04
CA GLN A 319 54.56 -38.91 -0.41
C GLN A 319 53.72 -40.22 -0.51
N THR A 320 52.87 -40.41 -1.55
CA THR A 320 52.75 -41.65 -2.38
C THR A 320 51.77 -41.47 -3.56
N GLU A 321 51.97 -42.24 -4.64
CA GLU A 321 51.36 -42.06 -5.97
C GLU A 321 50.10 -42.94 -6.26
N PRO A 322 49.36 -42.65 -7.35
CA PRO A 322 48.19 -43.42 -7.80
C PRO A 322 48.54 -44.55 -8.80
N VAL A 323 47.59 -45.46 -9.04
CA VAL A 323 47.66 -46.52 -10.07
C VAL A 323 46.53 -46.35 -11.08
N ALA A 324 46.80 -46.63 -12.37
CA ALA A 324 45.85 -46.53 -13.48
C ALA A 324 45.98 -47.72 -14.45
N GLU A 325 44.87 -48.15 -15.06
CA GLU A 325 44.83 -49.00 -16.27
C GLU A 325 43.47 -48.79 -16.98
N GLN A 326 43.41 -48.03 -18.08
CA GLN A 326 43.41 -48.47 -19.51
C GLN A 326 42.15 -49.28 -19.93
N THR A 327 41.15 -48.62 -20.55
CA THR A 327 40.94 -48.36 -22.00
C THR A 327 40.46 -49.54 -22.86
N THR A 328 39.32 -49.34 -23.54
CA THR A 328 39.05 -49.88 -24.88
C THR A 328 38.06 -48.94 -25.60
N ALA A 329 38.19 -48.79 -26.92
CA ALA A 329 37.50 -47.75 -27.68
C ALA A 329 36.49 -48.32 -28.69
N MET A 330 35.42 -47.58 -29.00
CA MET A 330 34.69 -47.73 -30.26
C MET A 330 33.83 -46.49 -30.63
N SER A 331 34.20 -45.89 -31.77
CA SER A 331 33.46 -45.08 -32.75
C SER A 331 32.32 -44.11 -32.34
N PRO A 332 32.35 -42.84 -32.82
CA PRO A 332 31.16 -42.00 -32.94
C PRO A 332 30.45 -42.23 -34.28
N ALA A 333 29.13 -42.38 -34.26
CA ALA A 333 28.25 -42.33 -35.43
C ALA A 333 26.92 -41.69 -35.03
N GLY A 334 26.34 -40.83 -35.89
CA GLY A 334 25.01 -40.25 -35.68
C GLY A 334 24.94 -38.74 -35.41
N VAL A 335 25.58 -37.92 -36.26
CA VAL A 335 25.30 -36.47 -36.37
C VAL A 335 25.11 -36.06 -37.84
N ASP A 336 24.31 -36.82 -38.59
CA ASP A 336 23.91 -36.51 -39.98
C ASP A 336 22.60 -37.27 -40.33
N ASP A 337 21.46 -36.93 -39.69
CA ASP A 337 20.14 -37.40 -40.18
C ASP A 337 18.91 -36.57 -39.71
N VAL A 338 18.99 -35.23 -39.79
CA VAL A 338 17.80 -34.34 -39.60
C VAL A 338 17.73 -33.22 -40.67
N MET A 339 18.45 -33.38 -41.79
CA MET A 339 18.28 -32.53 -42.98
C MET A 339 18.07 -33.35 -44.28
N GLY A 340 17.84 -34.66 -44.19
CA GLY A 340 17.50 -35.50 -45.35
C GLY A 340 16.01 -35.53 -45.73
N ASP A 341 15.11 -35.31 -44.77
CA ASP A 341 13.66 -35.50 -44.96
C ASP A 341 12.89 -34.25 -45.41
N LEU A 342 13.53 -33.08 -45.52
CA LEU A 342 12.87 -31.85 -45.97
C LEU A 342 12.79 -31.73 -47.50
N ASP A 343 13.85 -32.13 -48.22
CA ASP A 343 13.86 -32.12 -49.70
C ASP A 343 12.91 -33.18 -50.31
N LYS A 344 12.58 -34.23 -49.56
CA LYS A 344 11.61 -35.24 -50.00
C LYS A 344 10.15 -34.82 -49.79
N ALA A 345 9.90 -33.83 -48.93
CA ALA A 345 8.57 -33.25 -48.72
C ALA A 345 8.25 -32.11 -49.70
N LEU A 346 9.28 -31.40 -50.21
CA LEU A 346 9.13 -30.28 -51.15
C LEU A 346 8.94 -30.68 -52.62
N ALA A 347 9.26 -31.93 -52.99
CA ALA A 347 9.07 -32.46 -54.35
C ALA A 347 7.64 -32.96 -54.65
N ALA A 348 6.69 -32.84 -53.70
CA ALA A 348 5.34 -33.40 -53.81
C ALA A 348 4.21 -32.35 -53.98
N ILE A 349 4.54 -31.05 -54.01
CA ILE A 349 3.55 -29.96 -54.15
C ILE A 349 4.02 -28.96 -55.22
N GLN A 350 4.00 -29.39 -56.48
CA GLN A 350 3.97 -28.51 -57.65
C GLN A 350 2.96 -29.02 -58.69
N PHE A 351 1.70 -28.65 -58.47
CA PHE A 351 0.65 -28.45 -59.48
C PHE A 351 -0.24 -27.29 -59.00
#